data_AF-D8V3I9-F1
#
_entry.id   AF-D8V3I9-F1
#
_cell.length_a   1.000
_cell.length_b   1.000
_cell.length_c   1.000
_cell.angle_alpha   90.00
_cell.angle_beta   90.00
_cell.angle_gamma   90.00
#
_symmetry.space_group_name_H-M   'P 1'
#
loop_
_entity.id
_entity.type
_entity.pdbx_description
1 polymer ?
#
loop_
_entity_poly.entity_id
_entity_poly.type
_entity_poly.pdbx_seq_one_letter_code
_entity_poly.pdbx_strand_id
1 'polypeptide(L)'
;RFIALEEMIANQLDRLFPGMEVVDHHVFRVTRNEDVEIEEDETENLIQALEKELLRRRFGPPIRLEISDDMDKATLDLLVSEFDIDPQQVYTLPAPLDLGGLFALSRLERPELKYTPHIPVTHPDFRTNSPSDRPDVFRAIGRREVLVHHPYESFATSVQAFVEQAALDPDVLAIKQTL
;
A
#
# COMPACT_ATOMS: atom_id res chain seq x y z
N ARG A 1 -21.44 16.09 -2.86
CA ARG A 1 -21.76 15.17 -3.97
C ARG A 1 -20.44 14.68 -4.53
N PHE A 2 -20.35 13.40 -4.87
CA PHE A 2 -19.14 12.78 -5.42
C PHE A 2 -19.45 12.24 -6.82
N ILE A 3 -18.42 12.12 -7.65
CA ILE A 3 -18.46 11.51 -8.97
C ILE A 3 -17.25 10.57 -9.06
N ALA A 4 -17.39 9.43 -9.75
CA ALA A 4 -16.26 8.56 -10.01
C ALA A 4 -15.25 9.26 -10.93
N LEU A 5 -13.95 8.96 -10.80
CA LEU A 5 -12.94 9.61 -11.63
C LEU A 5 -13.09 9.19 -13.09
N GLU A 6 -13.44 7.92 -13.30
CA GLU A 6 -13.72 7.31 -14.59
C GLU A 6 -14.90 8.01 -15.28
N GLU A 7 -15.98 8.29 -14.54
CA GLU A 7 -17.13 9.06 -15.06
C GLU A 7 -16.73 10.49 -15.43
N MET A 8 -15.87 11.14 -14.64
CA MET A 8 -15.38 12.48 -14.96
C MET A 8 -14.54 12.49 -16.26
N ILE A 9 -13.70 11.48 -16.45
CA ILE A 9 -12.89 11.31 -17.66
C ILE A 9 -13.79 11.02 -18.86
N ALA A 10 -14.75 10.10 -18.71
CA ALA A 10 -15.71 9.72 -19.73
C ALA A 10 -16.49 10.92 -20.28
N ASN A 11 -16.97 11.80 -19.40
CA ASN A 11 -17.68 13.02 -19.77
C ASN A 11 -16.82 14.05 -20.53
N GLN A 12 -15.51 13.84 -20.60
CA GLN A 12 -14.57 14.77 -21.22
C GLN A 12 -13.76 14.13 -22.36
N LEU A 13 -14.15 12.95 -22.85
CA LEU A 13 -13.46 12.23 -23.91
C LEU A 13 -13.37 13.05 -25.22
N ASP A 14 -14.37 13.87 -25.54
CA ASP A 14 -14.35 14.75 -26.72
C ASP A 14 -13.15 15.72 -26.75
N ARG A 15 -12.63 16.08 -25.56
CA ARG A 15 -11.43 16.92 -25.46
C ARG A 15 -10.13 16.12 -25.59
N LEU A 16 -10.16 14.84 -25.22
CA LEU A 16 -9.01 13.94 -25.34
C LEU A 16 -8.85 13.42 -26.76
N PHE A 17 -9.94 13.29 -27.51
CA PHE A 17 -9.97 12.77 -28.88
C PHE A 17 -10.58 13.78 -29.88
N PRO A 18 -9.96 14.97 -30.07
CA PRO A 18 -10.52 16.01 -30.92
C PRO A 18 -10.62 15.55 -32.39
N GLY A 19 -11.78 15.76 -33.00
CA GLY A 19 -12.05 15.38 -34.40
C GLY A 19 -12.42 13.91 -34.59
N MET A 20 -12.53 13.14 -33.51
CA MET A 20 -13.11 11.79 -33.52
C MET A 20 -14.52 11.82 -32.94
N GLU A 21 -15.36 10.89 -33.37
CA GLU A 21 -16.64 10.60 -32.73
C GLU A 21 -16.43 9.46 -31.74
N VAL A 22 -16.61 9.74 -30.45
CA VAL A 22 -16.53 8.72 -29.40
C VAL A 22 -17.85 7.93 -29.43
N VAL A 23 -17.79 6.69 -29.91
CA VAL A 23 -18.97 5.81 -30.04
C VAL A 23 -19.34 5.17 -28.72
N ASP A 24 -18.34 4.72 -27.96
CA ASP A 24 -18.54 4.09 -26.65
C ASP A 24 -17.29 4.21 -25.77
N HIS A 25 -17.44 3.96 -24.47
CA HIS A 25 -16.33 3.87 -23.52
C HIS A 25 -16.65 2.85 -22.43
N HIS A 26 -15.66 2.06 -22.03
CA HIS A 26 -15.83 1.03 -21.00
C HIS A 26 -14.66 1.03 -20.02
N VAL A 27 -14.93 0.59 -18.79
CA VAL A 27 -13.92 0.51 -17.73
C VAL A 27 -13.43 -0.93 -17.63
N PHE A 28 -12.13 -1.12 -17.53
CA PHE A 28 -11.52 -2.42 -17.24
C PHE A 28 -10.37 -2.27 -16.23
N ARG A 29 -10.04 -3.37 -15.56
CA ARG A 29 -8.93 -3.46 -14.62
C ARG A 29 -8.18 -4.76 -14.84
N VAL A 30 -6.87 -4.67 -14.94
CA VAL A 30 -5.98 -5.85 -15.06
C VAL A 30 -5.22 -6.04 -13.76
N THR A 31 -5.24 -7.25 -13.23
CA THR A 31 -4.35 -7.68 -12.14
C THR A 31 -3.28 -8.59 -12.72
N ARG A 32 -2.02 -8.32 -12.37
CA ARG A 32 -0.85 -9.10 -12.82
C ARG A 32 -0.21 -9.78 -11.64
N ASN A 33 0.45 -10.92 -11.89
CA ASN A 33 1.26 -11.52 -10.85
C ASN A 33 2.45 -10.62 -10.53
N GLU A 34 2.77 -10.47 -9.25
CA GLU A 34 3.95 -9.73 -8.77
C GLU A 34 5.06 -10.65 -8.25
N ASP A 35 4.89 -11.97 -8.32
CA ASP A 35 5.89 -12.92 -7.86
C ASP A 35 7.24 -12.68 -8.56
N VAL A 36 8.27 -12.48 -7.74
CA VAL A 36 9.66 -12.30 -8.16
C VAL A 36 10.39 -13.60 -7.81
N GLU A 37 10.77 -14.37 -8.82
CA GLU A 37 11.73 -15.46 -8.65
C GLU A 37 13.14 -14.83 -8.65
N ILE A 38 13.73 -14.65 -7.48
CA ILE A 38 15.14 -14.26 -7.36
C ILE A 38 15.96 -15.54 -7.45
N GLU A 39 16.62 -15.77 -8.59
CA GLU A 39 17.63 -16.81 -8.72
C GLU A 39 18.86 -16.40 -7.89
N GLU A 40 18.97 -16.93 -6.67
CA GLU A 40 20.04 -16.62 -5.71
C GLU A 40 21.43 -17.15 -6.14
N ASP A 41 21.49 -18.00 -7.17
CA ASP A 41 22.69 -18.78 -7.51
C ASP A 41 23.72 -18.05 -8.40
N GLU A 42 23.39 -16.90 -9.03
CA GLU A 42 24.26 -16.29 -10.06
C GLU A 42 24.75 -14.84 -9.82
N THR A 43 24.46 -14.19 -8.69
CA THR A 43 24.88 -12.77 -8.48
C THR A 43 25.72 -12.50 -7.23
N GLU A 44 26.92 -11.94 -7.45
CA GLU A 44 27.80 -11.43 -6.38
C GLU A 44 27.24 -10.18 -5.65
N ASN A 45 26.05 -9.67 -6.03
CA ASN A 45 25.45 -8.49 -5.39
C ASN A 45 23.90 -8.49 -5.44
N LEU A 46 23.28 -9.07 -4.41
CA LEU A 46 21.83 -9.18 -4.23
C LEU A 46 21.06 -7.85 -4.39
N ILE A 47 21.66 -6.71 -4.01
CA ILE A 47 21.03 -5.39 -4.12
C ILE A 47 20.79 -5.01 -5.58
N GLN A 48 21.77 -5.27 -6.45
CA GLN A 48 21.65 -4.95 -7.88
C GLN A 48 20.68 -5.91 -8.59
N ALA A 49 20.63 -7.17 -8.17
CA ALA A 49 19.63 -8.13 -8.65
C ALA A 49 18.21 -7.69 -8.27
N LEU A 50 18.02 -7.25 -7.02
CA LEU A 50 16.75 -6.74 -6.51
C LEU A 50 16.29 -5.48 -7.24
N GLU A 51 17.17 -4.50 -7.47
CA GLU A 51 16.84 -3.28 -8.23
C GLU A 51 16.40 -3.59 -9.67
N LYS A 52 17.09 -4.54 -10.33
CA LYS A 52 16.79 -4.94 -11.69
C LYS A 52 15.46 -5.71 -11.80
N GLU A 53 15.18 -6.59 -10.84
CA GLU A 53 13.92 -7.32 -10.78
C GLU A 53 12.74 -6.41 -10.37
N LEU A 54 12.96 -5.42 -9.49
CA LEU A 54 11.95 -4.39 -9.19
C LEU A 54 11.51 -3.59 -10.42
N LEU A 55 12.40 -3.40 -11.40
CA LEU A 55 12.06 -2.76 -12.68
C LEU A 55 11.26 -3.69 -13.61
N ARG A 56 11.52 -5.00 -13.56
CA ARG A 56 10.78 -6.03 -14.34
C ARG A 56 9.42 -6.38 -13.73
N ARG A 57 9.24 -6.18 -12.42
CA ARG A 57 8.01 -6.40 -11.64
C ARG A 57 6.76 -5.78 -12.26
N ARG A 58 6.89 -4.68 -13.02
CA ARG A 58 5.75 -4.00 -13.66
C ARG A 58 5.10 -4.81 -14.81
N PHE A 59 5.67 -5.93 -15.22
CA PHE A 59 5.23 -6.68 -16.41
C PHE A 59 5.01 -8.18 -16.21
N GLY A 60 4.71 -8.64 -15.00
CA GLY A 60 4.26 -10.02 -14.79
C GLY A 60 3.01 -10.36 -15.63
N PRO A 61 2.77 -11.65 -15.93
CA PRO A 61 1.63 -12.05 -16.75
C PRO A 61 0.31 -11.63 -16.08
N PRO A 62 -0.70 -11.21 -16.86
CA PRO A 62 -2.02 -10.93 -16.33
C PRO A 62 -2.63 -12.21 -15.76
N ILE A 63 -3.18 -12.11 -14.55
CA ILE A 63 -3.84 -13.22 -13.86
C ILE A 63 -5.34 -13.01 -13.70
N ARG A 64 -5.81 -11.77 -13.93
CA ARG A 64 -7.22 -11.42 -13.88
C ARG A 64 -7.52 -10.17 -14.72
N LEU A 65 -8.60 -10.24 -15.50
CA LEU A 65 -9.20 -9.10 -16.18
C LEU A 65 -10.60 -8.88 -15.60
N GLU A 66 -10.84 -7.71 -15.05
CA GLU A 66 -12.16 -7.27 -14.56
C GLU A 66 -12.71 -6.26 -15.57
N ILE A 67 -13.96 -6.41 -15.97
CA ILE A 67 -14.64 -5.53 -16.94
C ILE A 67 -15.97 -5.05 -16.37
N SER A 68 -16.40 -3.86 -16.78
CA SER A 68 -17.75 -3.36 -16.47
C SER A 68 -18.83 -4.13 -17.25
N ASP A 69 -20.05 -4.12 -16.73
CA ASP A 69 -21.19 -4.90 -17.24
C ASP A 69 -21.81 -4.35 -18.54
N ASP A 70 -21.42 -3.14 -18.94
CA ASP A 70 -21.79 -2.48 -20.18
C ASP A 70 -20.85 -2.78 -21.35
N MET A 71 -19.74 -3.52 -21.13
CA MET A 71 -18.72 -3.75 -22.16
C MET A 71 -19.21 -4.60 -23.33
N ASP A 72 -19.02 -4.09 -24.54
CA ASP A 72 -19.37 -4.81 -25.76
C ASP A 72 -18.41 -5.99 -26.03
N LYS A 73 -18.92 -7.00 -26.74
CA LYS A 73 -18.18 -8.23 -27.02
C LYS A 73 -16.92 -7.97 -27.87
N ALA A 74 -16.97 -7.05 -28.83
CA ALA A 74 -15.82 -6.80 -29.71
C ALA A 74 -14.67 -6.14 -28.94
N THR A 75 -14.98 -5.19 -28.06
CA THR A 75 -13.98 -4.63 -27.14
C THR A 75 -13.43 -5.68 -26.18
N LEU A 76 -14.29 -6.54 -25.63
CA LEU A 76 -13.84 -7.63 -24.76
C LEU A 76 -12.90 -8.60 -25.49
N ASP A 77 -13.29 -9.08 -26.67
CA ASP A 77 -12.49 -10.02 -27.46
C ASP A 77 -11.12 -9.41 -27.81
N LEU A 78 -11.07 -8.10 -28.09
CA LEU A 78 -9.82 -7.36 -28.28
C LEU A 78 -8.95 -7.40 -27.01
N LEU A 79 -9.49 -7.02 -25.84
CA LEU A 79 -8.73 -7.03 -24.58
C LEU A 79 -8.22 -8.43 -24.24
N VAL A 80 -9.03 -9.47 -24.44
CA VAL A 80 -8.64 -10.86 -24.19
C VAL A 80 -7.46 -11.26 -25.07
N SER A 81 -7.50 -10.91 -26.36
CA SER A 81 -6.42 -11.20 -27.30
C SER A 81 -5.13 -10.43 -27.01
N GLU A 82 -5.23 -9.13 -26.70
CA GLU A 82 -4.06 -8.27 -26.47
C GLU A 82 -3.36 -8.58 -25.14
N PHE A 83 -4.11 -9.00 -24.12
CA PHE A 83 -3.54 -9.43 -22.85
C PHE A 83 -3.13 -10.91 -22.80
N ASP A 84 -3.46 -11.70 -23.83
CA ASP A 84 -3.24 -13.16 -23.85
C ASP A 84 -3.72 -13.83 -22.55
N ILE A 85 -4.94 -13.47 -22.13
CA ILE A 85 -5.52 -13.91 -20.85
C ILE A 85 -6.53 -15.04 -21.08
N ASP A 86 -6.56 -16.04 -20.20
CA ASP A 86 -7.54 -17.11 -20.28
C ASP A 86 -8.96 -16.54 -20.02
N PRO A 87 -9.97 -16.88 -20.83
CA PRO A 87 -11.36 -16.46 -20.59
C PRO A 87 -11.90 -16.78 -19.19
N GLN A 88 -11.37 -17.81 -18.52
CA GLN A 88 -11.73 -18.15 -17.14
C GLN A 88 -11.21 -17.13 -16.11
N GLN A 89 -10.25 -16.29 -16.50
CA GLN A 89 -9.69 -15.21 -15.68
C GLN A 89 -10.37 -13.86 -15.95
N VAL A 90 -11.44 -13.84 -16.76
CA VAL A 90 -12.24 -12.65 -17.08
C VAL A 90 -13.48 -12.60 -16.17
N TYR A 91 -13.69 -11.45 -15.52
CA TYR A 91 -14.78 -11.23 -14.58
C TYR A 91 -15.57 -9.98 -14.96
N THR A 92 -16.87 -10.15 -15.20
CA THR A 92 -17.79 -9.03 -15.36
C THR A 92 -18.31 -8.59 -13.99
N LEU A 93 -18.11 -7.33 -13.63
CA LEU A 93 -18.47 -6.78 -12.33
C LEU A 93 -19.20 -5.44 -12.49
N PRO A 94 -20.12 -5.10 -11.57
CA PRO A 94 -20.73 -3.78 -11.57
C PRO A 94 -19.68 -2.70 -11.30
N ALA A 95 -19.75 -1.59 -12.03
CA ALA A 95 -18.91 -0.44 -11.78
C ALA A 95 -19.23 0.23 -10.41
N PRO A 96 -18.25 0.86 -9.75
CA PRO A 96 -16.84 1.00 -10.14
C PRO A 96 -16.00 -0.25 -9.84
N LEU A 97 -15.09 -0.60 -10.76
CA LEU A 97 -14.22 -1.79 -10.62
C LEU A 97 -13.15 -1.63 -9.53
N ASP A 98 -12.62 -0.42 -9.32
CA ASP A 98 -11.67 -0.16 -8.24
C ASP A 98 -12.32 0.53 -7.03
N LEU A 99 -12.76 -0.29 -6.09
CA LEU A 99 -13.28 0.20 -4.80
C LEU A 99 -12.19 0.81 -3.91
N GLY A 100 -10.91 0.72 -4.27
CA GLY A 100 -9.82 1.42 -3.59
C GLY A 100 -10.05 2.93 -3.53
N GLY A 101 -10.70 3.51 -4.54
CA GLY A 101 -11.09 4.92 -4.56
C GLY A 101 -11.97 5.34 -3.37
N LEU A 102 -12.74 4.41 -2.79
CA LEU A 102 -13.59 4.70 -1.62
C LEU A 102 -12.79 5.07 -0.37
N PHE A 103 -11.51 4.69 -0.27
CA PHE A 103 -10.66 5.16 0.82
C PHE A 103 -10.50 6.68 0.85
N ALA A 104 -10.70 7.39 -0.27
CA ALA A 104 -10.74 8.84 -0.28
C ALA A 104 -11.87 9.40 0.61
N LEU A 105 -13.00 8.68 0.73
CA LEU A 105 -14.12 9.07 1.59
C LEU A 105 -13.75 9.06 3.08
N SER A 106 -12.82 8.18 3.49
CA SER A 106 -12.33 8.14 4.88
C SER A 106 -11.64 9.43 5.32
N ARG A 107 -11.15 10.22 4.36
CA ARG A 107 -10.43 11.49 4.61
C ARG A 107 -11.36 12.68 4.82
N LEU A 108 -12.67 12.53 4.60
CA LEU A 108 -13.64 13.62 4.79
C LEU A 108 -13.74 14.05 6.25
N GLU A 109 -13.86 15.34 6.53
CA GLU A 109 -14.03 15.88 7.89
C GLU A 109 -15.46 15.64 8.42
N ARG A 110 -15.76 14.39 8.75
CA ARG A 110 -17.05 13.92 9.29
C ARG A 110 -16.82 13.10 10.57
N PRO A 111 -16.42 13.75 11.68
CA PRO A 111 -16.04 13.05 12.91
C PRO A 111 -17.16 12.17 13.49
N GLU A 112 -18.43 12.51 13.26
CA GLU A 112 -19.58 11.71 13.68
C GLU A 112 -19.75 10.40 12.90
N LEU A 113 -19.08 10.25 11.75
CA LEU A 113 -19.03 9.02 10.96
C LEU A 113 -17.71 8.27 11.13
N LYS A 114 -16.83 8.72 12.02
CA LYS A 114 -15.52 8.12 12.27
C LYS A 114 -15.46 7.53 13.67
N TYR A 115 -14.65 6.49 13.82
CA TYR A 115 -14.27 6.01 15.14
C TYR A 115 -13.54 7.12 15.92
N THR A 116 -13.71 7.13 17.24
CA THR A 116 -12.94 8.00 18.11
C THR A 116 -11.44 7.71 17.91
N PRO A 117 -10.60 8.73 17.68
CA PRO A 117 -9.16 8.52 17.54
C PRO A 117 -8.59 7.79 18.76
N HIS A 118 -7.89 6.69 18.52
CA HIS A 118 -7.11 6.04 19.55
C HIS A 118 -5.74 6.71 19.64
N ILE A 119 -5.43 7.33 20.77
CA ILE A 119 -4.12 7.94 21.03
C ILE A 119 -3.28 6.92 21.81
N PRO A 120 -2.21 6.38 21.22
CA PRO A 120 -1.34 5.42 21.91
C PRO A 120 -0.71 6.04 23.16
N VAL A 121 -0.62 5.27 24.23
CA VAL A 121 -0.03 5.74 25.50
C VAL A 121 1.41 5.24 25.65
N THR A 122 2.22 5.94 26.44
CA THR A 122 3.54 5.40 26.83
C THR A 122 3.36 4.25 27.83
N HIS A 123 4.00 3.11 27.53
CA HIS A 123 4.04 1.94 28.42
C HIS A 123 4.51 2.38 29.83
N PRO A 124 3.87 1.92 30.93
CA PRO A 124 4.17 2.38 32.28
C PRO A 124 5.66 2.41 32.66
N ASP A 125 6.44 1.40 32.23
CA ASP A 125 7.87 1.33 32.52
C ASP A 125 8.73 2.38 31.79
N PHE A 126 8.22 2.95 30.70
CA PHE A 126 8.89 4.01 29.95
C PHE A 126 8.35 5.40 30.31
N ARG A 127 7.40 5.51 31.24
CA ARG A 127 6.86 6.82 31.64
C ARG A 127 7.90 7.61 32.41
N THR A 128 7.99 8.89 32.08
CA THR A 128 8.82 9.87 32.77
C THR A 128 7.96 10.80 33.63
N ASN A 129 8.59 11.54 34.54
CA ASN A 129 7.88 12.46 35.43
C ASN A 129 7.41 13.74 34.71
N SER A 130 8.07 14.11 33.62
CA SER A 130 7.67 15.22 32.74
C SER A 130 7.43 14.72 31.32
N PRO A 131 6.37 15.19 30.63
CA PRO A 131 6.12 14.86 29.22
C PRO A 131 7.25 15.25 28.26
N SER A 132 8.14 16.17 28.67
CA SER A 132 9.31 16.61 27.91
C SER A 132 10.49 15.64 28.00
N ASP A 133 10.50 14.75 28.99
CA ASP A 133 11.64 13.91 29.28
C ASP A 133 11.61 12.68 28.39
N ARG A 134 12.77 12.32 27.83
CA ARG A 134 12.89 11.09 27.06
C ARG A 134 12.87 9.88 28.00
N PRO A 135 12.16 8.79 27.64
CA PRO A 135 12.19 7.54 28.41
C PRO A 135 13.63 7.02 28.47
N ASP A 136 14.09 6.55 29.63
CA ASP A 136 15.36 5.82 29.74
C ASP A 136 15.08 4.33 29.50
N VAL A 137 15.17 3.92 28.23
CA VAL A 137 14.73 2.59 27.81
C VAL A 137 15.70 1.52 28.31
N PHE A 138 17.01 1.77 28.24
CA PHE A 138 18.04 0.84 28.73
C PHE A 138 17.91 0.56 30.22
N ARG A 139 17.65 1.59 31.04
CA ARG A 139 17.41 1.39 32.47
C ARG A 139 16.13 0.60 32.74
N ALA A 140 15.07 0.85 31.98
CA ALA A 140 13.80 0.14 32.14
C ALA A 140 13.96 -1.36 31.84
N ILE A 141 14.55 -1.71 30.68
CA ILE A 141 14.79 -3.11 30.31
C ILE A 141 15.85 -3.80 31.17
N GLY A 142 16.83 -3.05 31.70
CA GLY A 142 17.81 -3.55 32.64
C GLY A 142 17.22 -3.95 33.99
N ARG A 143 16.01 -3.45 34.34
CA ARG A 143 15.29 -3.83 35.56
C ARG A 143 14.42 -5.05 35.39
N ARG A 144 13.74 -5.18 34.24
CA ARG A 144 12.85 -6.28 33.90
C ARG A 144 12.55 -6.34 32.42
N GLU A 145 12.07 -7.49 31.96
CA GLU A 145 11.48 -7.62 30.62
C GLU A 145 10.26 -6.70 30.48
N VAL A 146 10.16 -6.00 29.35
CA VAL A 146 9.06 -5.09 29.02
C VAL A 146 8.41 -5.56 27.74
N LEU A 147 7.12 -5.92 27.80
CA LEU A 147 6.31 -6.26 26.64
C LEU A 147 5.53 -5.03 26.20
N VAL A 148 5.70 -4.62 24.94
CA VAL A 148 5.00 -3.47 24.36
C VAL A 148 3.92 -3.97 23.40
N HIS A 149 2.70 -3.44 23.51
CA HIS A 149 1.55 -3.84 22.70
C HIS A 149 1.10 -2.72 21.75
N HIS A 150 1.53 -2.79 20.50
CA HIS A 150 1.09 -1.87 19.44
C HIS A 150 -0.26 -2.31 18.84
N PRO A 151 -1.15 -1.37 18.45
CA PRO A 151 -0.97 0.09 18.45
C PRO A 151 -1.40 0.80 19.74
N TYR A 152 -1.70 0.07 20.82
CA TYR A 152 -2.18 0.65 22.09
C TYR A 152 -1.12 1.46 22.82
N GLU A 153 0.11 0.99 22.72
CA GLU A 153 1.27 1.65 23.27
C GLU A 153 2.07 2.32 22.16
N SER A 154 2.66 3.47 22.48
CA SER A 154 3.32 4.32 21.49
C SER A 154 4.61 3.69 20.98
N PHE A 155 4.69 3.48 19.67
CA PHE A 155 5.93 3.08 18.98
C PHE A 155 7.03 4.13 19.15
N ALA A 156 6.67 5.42 19.11
CA ALA A 156 7.60 6.52 19.26
C ALA A 156 8.33 6.50 20.61
N THR A 157 7.60 6.23 21.71
CA THR A 157 8.18 6.20 23.07
C THR A 157 8.66 4.81 23.50
N SER A 158 8.75 3.85 22.58
CA SER A 158 9.23 2.49 22.85
C SER A 158 10.32 2.12 21.84
N VAL A 159 9.96 1.46 20.74
CA VAL A 159 10.90 0.94 19.74
C VAL A 159 11.73 2.06 19.11
N GLN A 160 11.09 3.16 18.69
CA GLN A 160 11.84 4.29 18.11
C GLN A 160 12.79 4.90 19.15
N ALA A 161 12.30 5.21 20.36
CA ALA A 161 13.13 5.76 21.44
C ALA A 161 14.29 4.83 21.83
N PHE A 162 14.11 3.52 21.76
CA PHE A 162 15.15 2.53 22.03
C PHE A 162 16.26 2.60 20.99
N VAL A 163 15.90 2.58 19.70
CA VAL A 163 16.88 2.66 18.60
C VAL A 163 17.58 4.02 18.60
N GLU A 164 16.87 5.12 18.84
CA GLU A 164 17.45 6.46 18.95
C GLU A 164 18.45 6.58 20.10
N GLN A 165 18.14 6.03 21.28
CA GLN A 165 19.08 5.99 22.40
C GLN A 165 20.29 5.12 22.07
N ALA A 166 20.06 3.93 21.52
CA ALA A 166 21.13 3.01 21.15
C ALA A 166 22.10 3.64 20.13
N ALA A 167 21.58 4.44 19.19
CA ALA A 167 22.40 5.13 18.20
C ALA A 167 23.24 6.29 18.77
N LEU A 168 22.87 6.84 19.92
CA LEU A 168 23.54 7.98 20.56
C LEU A 168 24.40 7.59 21.77
N ASP A 169 24.27 6.37 22.26
CA ASP A 169 24.96 5.88 23.45
C ASP A 169 26.40 5.43 23.10
N PRO A 170 27.45 6.04 23.69
CA PRO A 170 28.84 5.66 23.43
C PRO A 170 29.18 4.23 23.89
N ASP A 171 28.38 3.64 24.77
CA ASP A 171 28.59 2.27 25.27
C ASP A 171 27.96 1.21 24.34
N VAL A 172 27.17 1.61 23.35
CA VAL A 172 26.59 0.70 22.35
C VAL A 172 27.60 0.40 21.25
N LEU A 173 28.05 -0.86 21.20
CA LEU A 173 29.05 -1.31 20.24
C LEU A 173 28.48 -1.61 18.84
N ALA A 174 27.24 -2.10 18.78
CA ALA A 174 26.58 -2.48 17.53
C ALA A 174 25.06 -2.55 17.68
N ILE A 175 24.34 -2.23 16.61
CA ILE A 175 22.90 -2.44 16.47
C ILE A 175 22.69 -3.45 15.34
N LYS A 176 21.98 -4.55 15.63
CA LYS A 176 21.59 -5.55 14.63
C LYS A 176 20.08 -5.62 14.60
N GLN A 177 19.50 -5.39 13.42
CA GLN A 177 18.06 -5.37 13.21
C GLN A 177 17.73 -5.92 11.81
N THR A 178 16.64 -6.67 11.72
CA THR A 178 16.01 -7.06 10.45
C THR A 178 14.98 -6.00 10.04
N LEU A 179 14.94 -5.72 8.74
CA LEU A 179 14.00 -4.78 8.10
C LEU A 179 12.92 -5.55 7.33
#